data_AF-A0A4Q4QNS7-F1
#
_entry.id   AF-A0A4Q4QNS7-F1
#
_cell.length_a   1.000
_cell.length_b   1.000
_cell.length_c   1.000
_cell.angle_alpha   90.00
_cell.angle_beta   90.00
_cell.angle_gamma   90.00
#
_symmetry.space_group_name_H-M   'P 1'
#
loop_
_entity.id
_entity.type
_entity.pdbx_description
1 polymer ?
#
loop_
_entity_poly.entity_id
_entity_poly.type
_entity_poly.pdbx_seq_one_letter_code
_entity_poly.pdbx_strand_id
1 'polypeptide(L)'
;MSVALSRKRSRLTIDEDEDEVQHRREPSPTLPALGDALKRSKTQCELEELDMISPEEAWSVDVDAILASNTLATLPSSKLEAHNNWARYSKQESIIVLCVQGNVQIHYELLCSALPDLYALSPSLQALVLCHDPSIHRLSSSAPFSLPVIQAATPSNNHFVRLGLLHPLGGGKFPLDALVVLDKQSRRRLVLPFGWGAGKHADTPAGRNIQMRLMGLLKSCVATLVREQ
;
A
#
# COMPACT_ATOMS: atom_id res chain seq x y z
N MET A 1 -1.62 0.11 53.31
CA MET A 1 -0.27 0.75 53.39
C MET A 1 0.55 0.17 52.24
N SER A 2 1.26 0.84 51.35
CA SER A 2 1.54 2.24 51.04
C SER A 2 2.07 2.19 49.59
N VAL A 3 1.48 2.94 48.67
CA VAL A 3 1.94 3.03 47.27
C VAL A 3 2.91 4.20 47.17
N ALA A 4 4.19 3.93 46.95
CA ALA A 4 5.22 4.96 46.82
C ALA A 4 5.36 5.39 45.35
N LEU A 5 4.73 6.52 45.01
CA LEU A 5 4.94 7.26 43.76
C LEU A 5 6.25 8.06 43.86
N SER A 6 7.26 7.70 43.08
CA SER A 6 8.50 8.46 42.98
C SER A 6 8.42 9.48 41.83
N ARG A 7 8.17 10.75 42.18
CA ARG A 7 8.27 11.91 41.30
C ARG A 7 9.70 12.44 41.32
N LYS A 8 10.44 12.34 40.22
CA LYS A 8 11.68 13.12 40.01
C LYS A 8 11.34 14.46 39.37
N ARG A 9 11.37 15.54 40.17
CA ARG A 9 11.61 16.93 39.73
C ARG A 9 13.12 17.09 39.54
N SER A 10 13.56 17.59 38.39
CA SER A 10 14.92 18.16 38.24
C SER A 10 14.80 19.63 37.85
N ARG A 11 15.67 20.43 38.47
CA ARG A 11 15.61 21.87 38.71
C ARG A 11 15.94 22.71 37.48
N LEU A 12 15.23 23.83 37.37
CA LEU A 12 15.64 25.07 36.70
C LEU A 12 16.82 25.69 37.45
N THR A 13 17.82 26.20 36.73
CA THR A 13 18.78 27.19 37.22
C THR A 13 18.62 28.46 36.40
N ILE A 14 18.18 29.51 37.08
CA ILE A 14 18.21 30.92 36.69
C ILE A 14 19.46 31.49 37.34
N ASP A 15 20.28 32.21 36.59
CA ASP A 15 21.20 33.21 37.12
C ASP A 15 20.99 34.49 36.29
N GLU A 16 20.49 35.52 36.96
CA GLU A 16 20.52 36.96 36.61
C GLU A 16 21.83 37.52 37.20
N ASP A 17 22.59 38.44 36.59
CA ASP A 17 22.44 39.92 36.61
C ASP A 17 23.69 40.49 35.86
N GLU A 18 23.56 41.35 34.85
CA GLU A 18 23.58 42.83 34.84
C GLU A 18 24.92 43.47 34.39
N ASP A 19 24.75 44.38 33.43
CA ASP A 19 25.42 45.66 33.18
C ASP A 19 26.73 45.85 32.38
N GLU A 20 26.68 46.98 31.69
CA GLU A 20 27.36 47.46 30.49
C GLU A 20 28.87 47.78 30.65
N VAL A 21 29.59 47.86 29.52
CA VAL A 21 30.23 49.10 29.00
C VAL A 21 31.04 48.79 27.73
N GLN A 22 30.88 49.68 26.75
CA GLN A 22 31.42 49.68 25.39
C GLN A 22 32.96 49.67 25.31
N HIS A 23 33.54 48.83 24.45
CA HIS A 23 34.84 49.11 23.82
C HIS A 23 34.95 48.52 22.39
N ARG A 24 34.86 49.44 21.42
CA ARG A 24 35.71 49.62 20.23
C ARG A 24 36.04 48.40 19.33
N ARG A 25 35.51 48.50 18.10
CA ARG A 25 35.76 47.67 16.90
C ARG A 25 37.24 47.38 16.60
N GLU A 26 37.53 46.13 16.26
CA GLU A 26 38.52 45.72 15.26
C GLU A 26 37.94 44.57 14.39
N PRO A 27 38.18 44.54 13.07
CA PRO A 27 37.58 43.54 12.19
C PRO A 27 38.42 42.25 12.17
N SER A 28 37.79 41.13 12.53
CA SER A 28 38.34 39.78 12.37
C SER A 28 37.70 39.06 11.17
N PRO A 29 38.40 38.10 10.56
CA PRO A 29 38.33 37.80 9.13
C PRO A 29 37.07 37.01 8.74
N THR A 30 36.67 37.21 7.49
CA THR A 30 35.55 36.57 6.79
C THR A 30 35.50 35.05 6.99
N LEU A 31 34.47 34.59 7.71
CA LEU A 31 34.01 33.21 7.66
C LEU A 31 33.31 32.96 6.31
N PRO A 32 33.67 31.92 5.55
CA PRO A 32 32.90 31.53 4.38
C PRO A 32 31.51 31.09 4.83
N ALA A 33 30.51 31.51 4.08
CA ALA A 33 29.11 31.15 4.26
C ALA A 33 28.97 29.64 4.43
N LEU A 34 28.71 29.20 5.66
CA LEU A 34 28.20 27.86 5.94
C LEU A 34 26.74 27.85 5.49
N GLY A 35 26.57 27.77 4.17
CA GLY A 35 25.29 27.47 3.54
C GLY A 35 24.86 26.11 4.06
N ASP A 36 23.85 26.17 4.93
CA ASP A 36 23.02 25.12 5.48
C ASP A 36 22.97 23.85 4.61
N ALA A 37 23.98 22.99 4.77
CA ALA A 37 23.93 21.63 4.28
C ALA A 37 23.02 20.88 5.24
N LEU A 38 21.70 21.01 5.01
CA LEU A 38 20.68 20.14 5.57
C LEU A 38 21.25 18.72 5.54
N LYS A 39 21.61 18.21 6.71
CA LYS A 39 22.05 16.83 6.90
C LYS A 39 20.96 15.96 6.27
N ARG A 40 21.22 15.47 5.06
CA ARG A 40 20.47 14.37 4.46
C ARG A 40 20.79 13.16 5.33
N SER A 41 20.09 13.08 6.46
CA SER A 41 19.79 11.82 7.13
C SER A 41 19.36 10.89 6.01
N LYS A 42 20.16 9.87 5.75
CA LYS A 42 19.82 8.79 4.82
C LYS A 42 18.73 7.97 5.49
N THR A 43 17.54 8.56 5.62
CA THR A 43 16.32 7.85 5.97
C THR A 43 16.11 6.90 4.80
N GLN A 44 16.35 5.62 5.06
CA GLN A 44 16.00 4.54 4.15
C GLN A 44 14.55 4.77 3.72
N CYS A 45 14.34 4.96 2.42
CA CYS A 45 13.02 5.31 1.92
C CYS A 45 12.16 4.04 2.04
N GLU A 46 11.04 4.09 2.76
CA GLU A 46 10.12 2.93 2.96
C GLU A 46 9.77 2.22 1.63
N LEU A 47 9.80 2.96 0.52
CA LEU A 47 9.56 2.46 -0.84
C LEU A 47 10.66 1.56 -1.40
N GLU A 48 11.88 1.64 -0.88
CA GLU A 48 13.01 0.79 -1.24
C GLU A 48 12.97 -0.57 -0.52
N GLU A 49 12.21 -0.68 0.57
CA GLU A 49 12.02 -1.93 1.31
C GLU A 49 10.92 -2.82 0.71
N LEU A 50 10.12 -2.28 -0.22
CA LEU A 50 9.15 -3.07 -0.95
C LEU A 50 9.84 -3.93 -1.99
N ASP A 51 9.74 -5.24 -1.82
CA ASP A 51 10.26 -6.22 -2.78
C ASP A 51 9.30 -7.41 -2.92
N MET A 52 9.55 -8.21 -3.96
CA MET A 52 8.88 -9.49 -4.15
C MET A 52 9.35 -10.49 -3.09
N ILE A 53 8.40 -11.14 -2.43
CA ILE A 53 8.65 -12.20 -1.45
C ILE A 53 9.13 -13.44 -2.21
N SER A 54 10.18 -14.10 -1.69
CA SER A 54 10.69 -15.31 -2.31
C SER A 54 9.73 -16.50 -2.17
N PRO A 55 9.80 -17.51 -3.05
CA PRO A 55 8.93 -18.69 -3.00
C PRO A 55 8.90 -19.40 -1.64
N GLU A 56 10.03 -19.39 -0.92
CA GLU A 56 10.24 -20.04 0.38
C GLU A 56 9.69 -19.24 1.57
N GLU A 57 9.62 -17.92 1.46
CA GLU A 57 9.05 -17.04 2.50
C GLU A 57 7.56 -16.75 2.25
N ALA A 58 7.08 -17.00 1.03
CA ALA A 58 5.71 -16.75 0.64
C ALA A 58 4.75 -17.77 1.26
N TRP A 59 3.64 -17.29 1.83
CA TRP A 59 2.58 -18.15 2.34
C TRP A 59 1.48 -18.37 1.32
N SER A 60 0.83 -19.54 1.41
CA SER A 60 -0.30 -19.91 0.55
C SER A 60 -1.58 -19.18 0.93
N VAL A 61 -2.35 -18.79 -0.08
CA VAL A 61 -3.67 -18.18 0.04
C VAL A 61 -4.68 -19.13 -0.59
N ASP A 62 -5.80 -19.33 0.11
CA ASP A 62 -6.91 -20.15 -0.36
C ASP A 62 -7.72 -19.38 -1.42
N VAL A 63 -7.22 -19.43 -2.66
CA VAL A 63 -7.81 -18.77 -3.82
C VAL A 63 -9.17 -19.36 -4.18
N ASP A 64 -9.38 -20.66 -4.00
CA ASP A 64 -10.66 -21.31 -4.27
C ASP A 64 -11.76 -20.72 -3.39
N ALA A 65 -11.49 -20.49 -2.09
CA ALA A 65 -12.44 -19.82 -1.20
C ALA A 65 -12.70 -18.35 -1.58
N ILE A 66 -11.71 -17.63 -2.12
CA ILE A 66 -11.91 -16.27 -2.64
C ILE A 66 -12.84 -16.30 -3.85
N LEU A 67 -12.57 -17.16 -4.83
CA LEU A 67 -13.33 -17.25 -6.07
C LEU A 67 -14.76 -17.81 -5.86
N ALA A 68 -14.97 -18.62 -4.82
CA ALA A 68 -16.29 -19.12 -4.43
C ALA A 68 -17.14 -18.08 -3.66
N SER A 69 -16.56 -16.94 -3.28
CA SER A 69 -17.28 -15.89 -2.55
C SER A 69 -18.22 -15.10 -3.47
N ASN A 70 -19.21 -14.43 -2.87
CA ASN A 70 -20.16 -13.62 -3.60
C ASN A 70 -19.43 -12.57 -4.45
N THR A 71 -19.73 -12.53 -5.75
CA THR A 71 -19.01 -11.72 -6.73
C THR A 71 -20.00 -10.95 -7.60
N LEU A 72 -19.79 -9.65 -7.74
CA LEU A 72 -20.53 -8.80 -8.66
C LEU A 72 -19.62 -8.35 -9.81
N ALA A 73 -20.05 -8.60 -11.06
CA ALA A 73 -19.33 -8.15 -12.25
C ALA A 73 -19.42 -6.62 -12.43
N THR A 74 -20.59 -6.06 -12.11
CA THR A 74 -20.83 -4.62 -11.98
C THR A 74 -21.52 -4.33 -10.67
N LEU A 75 -21.18 -3.20 -10.05
CA LEU A 75 -21.89 -2.74 -8.86
C LEU A 75 -23.26 -2.17 -9.25
N PRO A 76 -24.33 -2.34 -8.45
CA PRO A 76 -25.69 -1.91 -8.80
C PRO A 76 -25.81 -0.41 -9.12
N SER A 77 -24.95 0.41 -8.51
CA SER A 77 -24.91 1.86 -8.70
C SER A 77 -23.93 2.34 -9.78
N SER A 78 -23.20 1.43 -10.42
CA SER A 78 -22.14 1.77 -11.37
C SER A 78 -22.65 1.75 -12.81
N LYS A 79 -22.20 2.72 -13.62
CA LYS A 79 -22.40 2.74 -15.08
C LYS A 79 -21.23 2.11 -15.84
N LEU A 80 -20.21 1.63 -15.13
CA LEU A 80 -19.02 1.05 -15.74
C LEU A 80 -19.35 -0.31 -16.34
N GLU A 81 -18.82 -0.57 -17.53
CA GLU A 81 -18.91 -1.88 -18.18
C GLU A 81 -18.09 -2.91 -17.39
N ALA A 82 -18.60 -4.13 -17.29
CA ALA A 82 -17.85 -5.23 -16.67
C ALA A 82 -16.65 -5.61 -17.53
N HIS A 83 -15.49 -5.71 -16.90
CA HIS A 83 -14.26 -6.23 -17.48
C HIS A 83 -13.76 -7.40 -16.67
N ASN A 84 -13.59 -8.55 -17.31
CA ASN A 84 -12.98 -9.73 -16.69
C ASN A 84 -12.14 -10.49 -17.73
N ASN A 85 -11.22 -11.32 -17.25
CA ASN A 85 -10.38 -12.16 -18.11
C ASN A 85 -10.65 -13.66 -17.89
N TRP A 86 -11.88 -13.99 -17.50
CA TRP A 86 -12.23 -15.34 -17.03
C TRP A 86 -12.10 -16.41 -18.11
N ALA A 87 -12.34 -16.04 -19.37
CA ALA A 87 -12.18 -16.93 -20.52
C ALA A 87 -10.74 -17.45 -20.70
N ARG A 88 -9.75 -16.76 -20.10
CA ARG A 88 -8.32 -17.14 -20.13
C ARG A 88 -7.82 -17.67 -18.79
N TYR A 89 -8.68 -17.76 -17.79
CA TYR A 89 -8.30 -18.27 -16.47
C TYR A 89 -7.95 -19.75 -16.57
N SER A 90 -6.81 -20.11 -15.99
CA SER A 90 -6.43 -21.50 -15.78
C SER A 90 -5.95 -21.67 -14.34
N LYS A 91 -6.59 -22.60 -13.64
CA LYS A 91 -6.18 -22.96 -12.27
C LYS A 91 -4.73 -23.41 -12.29
N GLN A 92 -3.96 -22.95 -11.31
CA GLN A 92 -2.52 -23.24 -11.16
C GLN A 92 -1.59 -22.68 -12.25
N GLU A 93 -2.10 -21.88 -13.20
CA GLU A 93 -1.29 -21.28 -14.28
C GLU A 93 -1.47 -19.75 -14.36
N SER A 94 -2.62 -19.26 -13.88
CA SER A 94 -2.92 -17.84 -13.83
C SER A 94 -2.31 -17.17 -12.61
N ILE A 95 -1.63 -16.05 -12.84
CA ILE A 95 -1.30 -15.08 -11.79
C ILE A 95 -2.58 -14.32 -11.41
N ILE A 96 -2.77 -14.02 -10.13
CA ILE A 96 -3.93 -13.25 -9.66
C ILE A 96 -3.44 -11.96 -9.00
N VAL A 97 -3.96 -10.82 -9.45
CA VAL A 97 -3.77 -9.52 -8.82
C VAL A 97 -5.05 -9.14 -8.08
N LEU A 98 -4.96 -9.05 -6.76
CA LEU A 98 -6.05 -8.63 -5.91
C LEU A 98 -5.91 -7.13 -5.60
N CYS A 99 -6.97 -6.39 -5.87
CA CYS A 99 -7.15 -5.00 -5.47
C CYS A 99 -7.96 -4.97 -4.17
N VAL A 100 -7.28 -4.90 -3.04
CA VAL A 100 -7.92 -4.89 -1.71
C VAL A 100 -8.33 -3.46 -1.41
N GLN A 101 -9.64 -3.21 -1.39
CA GLN A 101 -10.20 -1.86 -1.31
C GLN A 101 -10.93 -1.63 0.01
N GLY A 102 -10.37 -0.72 0.80
CA GLY A 102 -10.96 -0.08 1.96
C GLY A 102 -11.49 1.31 1.59
N ASN A 103 -10.68 2.33 1.86
CA ASN A 103 -11.09 3.74 1.74
C ASN A 103 -10.38 4.48 0.59
N VAL A 104 -9.26 3.96 0.11
CA VAL A 104 -8.45 4.61 -0.92
C VAL A 104 -8.84 4.09 -2.31
N GLN A 105 -9.02 4.99 -3.28
CA GLN A 105 -9.47 4.59 -4.63
C GLN A 105 -8.36 4.55 -5.68
N ILE A 106 -7.26 5.29 -5.49
CA ILE A 106 -6.24 5.49 -6.53
C ILE A 106 -5.61 4.18 -7.02
N HIS A 107 -5.48 3.18 -6.15
CA HIS A 107 -4.84 1.91 -6.52
C HIS A 107 -5.69 1.08 -7.49
N TYR A 108 -7.01 1.20 -7.41
CA TYR A 108 -7.94 0.62 -8.38
C TYR A 108 -7.77 1.28 -9.75
N GLU A 109 -7.72 2.62 -9.80
CA GLU A 109 -7.52 3.38 -11.04
C GLU A 109 -6.17 3.05 -11.71
N LEU A 110 -5.12 2.94 -10.90
CA LEU A 110 -3.78 2.56 -11.35
C LEU A 110 -3.75 1.13 -11.88
N LEU A 111 -4.39 0.18 -11.19
CA LEU A 111 -4.50 -1.19 -11.65
C LEU A 111 -5.22 -1.24 -13.00
N CYS A 112 -6.41 -0.63 -13.11
CA CYS A 112 -7.15 -0.57 -14.37
C CYS A 112 -6.29 -0.03 -15.52
N SER A 113 -5.52 1.03 -15.26
CA SER A 113 -4.62 1.64 -16.24
C SER A 113 -3.45 0.72 -16.63
N ALA A 114 -2.95 -0.08 -15.69
CA ALA A 114 -1.83 -1.00 -15.91
C ALA A 114 -2.25 -2.33 -16.57
N LEU A 115 -3.53 -2.71 -16.53
CA LEU A 115 -3.99 -4.03 -16.98
C LEU A 115 -3.62 -4.39 -18.42
N PRO A 116 -3.70 -3.49 -19.42
CA PRO A 116 -3.27 -3.82 -20.78
C PRO A 116 -1.81 -4.32 -20.84
N ASP A 117 -0.91 -3.65 -20.12
CA ASP A 117 0.49 -4.04 -20.01
C ASP A 117 0.66 -5.38 -19.26
N LEU A 118 -0.11 -5.58 -18.19
CA LEU A 118 -0.04 -6.82 -17.41
C LEU A 118 -0.56 -8.02 -18.21
N TYR A 119 -1.59 -7.85 -19.02
CA TYR A 119 -2.09 -8.89 -19.92
C TYR A 119 -1.14 -9.19 -21.08
N ALA A 120 -0.38 -8.20 -21.54
CA ALA A 120 0.68 -8.43 -22.51
C ALA A 120 1.80 -9.31 -21.93
N LEU A 121 2.09 -9.20 -20.62
CA LEU A 121 3.06 -10.04 -19.92
C LEU A 121 2.50 -11.43 -19.57
N SER A 122 1.28 -11.49 -19.06
CA SER A 122 0.61 -12.72 -18.64
C SER A 122 -0.84 -12.73 -19.15
N PRO A 123 -1.10 -13.35 -20.33
CA PRO A 123 -2.43 -13.30 -20.95
C PRO A 123 -3.54 -13.97 -20.14
N SER A 124 -3.20 -14.87 -19.21
CA SER A 124 -4.13 -15.57 -18.32
C SER A 124 -4.30 -14.89 -16.96
N LEU A 125 -3.63 -13.75 -16.72
CA LEU A 125 -3.70 -13.02 -15.46
C LEU A 125 -5.13 -12.60 -15.13
N GLN A 126 -5.51 -12.76 -13.87
CA GLN A 126 -6.80 -12.32 -13.36
C GLN A 126 -6.62 -11.10 -12.46
N ALA A 127 -7.51 -10.13 -12.58
CA ALA A 127 -7.56 -8.95 -11.71
C ALA A 127 -8.92 -8.88 -11.04
N LEU A 128 -8.93 -8.86 -9.71
CA LEU A 128 -10.13 -8.97 -8.89
C LEU A 128 -10.10 -7.90 -7.80
N VAL A 129 -11.26 -7.35 -7.42
CA VAL A 129 -11.38 -6.41 -6.30
C VAL A 129 -11.91 -7.15 -5.09
N LEU A 130 -11.26 -6.99 -3.94
CA LEU A 130 -11.74 -7.48 -2.66
C LEU A 130 -12.27 -6.30 -1.84
N CYS A 131 -13.53 -6.38 -1.42
CA CYS A 131 -14.14 -5.37 -0.56
C CYS A 131 -14.97 -6.03 0.55
N HIS A 132 -15.36 -5.27 1.57
CA HIS A 132 -16.14 -5.83 2.68
C HIS A 132 -17.53 -6.29 2.23
N ASP A 133 -18.26 -5.45 1.52
CA ASP A 133 -19.60 -5.74 0.98
C ASP A 133 -19.76 -5.06 -0.39
N PRO A 134 -19.86 -5.83 -1.48
CA PRO A 134 -20.02 -5.31 -2.83
C PRO A 134 -21.28 -4.45 -3.00
N SER A 135 -22.36 -4.72 -2.27
CA SER A 135 -23.66 -4.05 -2.46
C SER A 135 -23.62 -2.56 -2.10
N ILE A 136 -22.75 -2.18 -1.17
CA ILE A 136 -22.54 -0.80 -0.70
C ILE A 136 -21.21 -0.22 -1.17
N HIS A 137 -20.40 -1.01 -1.88
CA HIS A 137 -19.10 -0.57 -2.35
C HIS A 137 -19.23 0.50 -3.45
N ARG A 138 -18.21 1.35 -3.58
CA ARG A 138 -18.14 2.38 -4.61
C ARG A 138 -16.78 2.33 -5.28
N LEU A 139 -16.79 2.01 -6.56
CA LEU A 139 -15.61 2.12 -7.42
C LEU A 139 -15.37 3.58 -7.77
N SER A 140 -14.13 3.90 -8.15
CA SER A 140 -13.79 5.23 -8.67
C SER A 140 -14.60 5.52 -9.94
N SER A 141 -15.14 6.73 -10.03
CA SER A 141 -15.76 7.25 -11.26
C SER A 141 -14.76 7.51 -12.39
N SER A 142 -13.47 7.58 -12.06
CA SER A 142 -12.40 7.81 -13.04
C SER A 142 -11.90 6.51 -13.69
N ALA A 143 -12.34 5.35 -13.19
CA ALA A 143 -11.94 4.07 -13.76
C ALA A 143 -12.65 3.81 -15.10
N PRO A 144 -11.96 3.19 -16.07
CA PRO A 144 -12.52 2.94 -17.40
C PRO A 144 -13.57 1.80 -17.43
N PHE A 145 -13.51 0.87 -16.47
CA PHE A 145 -14.37 -0.31 -16.41
C PHE A 145 -14.48 -0.83 -14.96
N SER A 146 -15.39 -1.79 -14.73
CA SER A 146 -15.60 -2.49 -13.47
C SER A 146 -14.91 -3.84 -13.49
N LEU A 147 -13.92 -4.07 -12.61
CA LEU A 147 -13.39 -5.41 -12.33
C LEU A 147 -14.38 -6.23 -11.49
N PRO A 148 -14.28 -7.57 -11.46
CA PRO A 148 -15.09 -8.40 -10.58
C PRO A 148 -14.87 -8.02 -9.12
N VAL A 149 -15.94 -7.63 -8.42
CA VAL A 149 -15.91 -7.22 -7.03
C VAL A 149 -16.39 -8.36 -6.14
N ILE A 150 -15.46 -8.90 -5.34
CA ILE A 150 -15.67 -10.05 -4.48
C ILE A 150 -15.88 -9.58 -3.04
N GLN A 151 -16.90 -10.16 -2.40
CA GLN A 151 -17.12 -10.01 -0.97
C GLN A 151 -16.06 -10.77 -0.19
N ALA A 152 -15.20 -10.04 0.51
CA ALA A 152 -14.05 -10.58 1.21
C ALA A 152 -14.24 -10.76 2.71
N ALA A 153 -15.35 -10.28 3.27
CA ALA A 153 -15.70 -10.48 4.66
C ALA A 153 -17.17 -10.91 4.82
N THR A 154 -17.35 -12.02 5.52
CA THR A 154 -18.60 -12.52 6.07
C THR A 154 -18.35 -12.93 7.52
N PRO A 155 -19.40 -13.16 8.33
CA PRO A 155 -19.21 -13.66 9.69
C PRO A 155 -18.43 -14.99 9.78
N SER A 156 -18.46 -15.82 8.74
CA SER A 156 -17.80 -17.14 8.70
C SER A 156 -16.47 -17.14 7.95
N ASN A 157 -16.17 -16.12 7.15
CA ASN A 157 -14.97 -16.08 6.32
C ASN A 157 -14.44 -14.65 6.15
N ASN A 158 -13.14 -14.44 6.40
CA ASN A 158 -12.51 -13.13 6.26
C ASN A 158 -11.17 -13.26 5.52
N HIS A 159 -11.18 -12.94 4.23
CA HIS A 159 -10.01 -13.03 3.37
C HIS A 159 -8.96 -11.97 3.72
N PHE A 160 -9.35 -10.84 4.32
CA PHE A 160 -8.40 -9.82 4.75
C PHE A 160 -7.47 -10.32 5.86
N VAL A 161 -7.99 -11.14 6.80
CA VAL A 161 -7.18 -11.81 7.82
C VAL A 161 -6.16 -12.73 7.17
N ARG A 162 -6.61 -13.58 6.24
CA ARG A 162 -5.76 -14.56 5.55
C ARG A 162 -4.66 -13.90 4.70
N LEU A 163 -4.93 -12.70 4.19
CA LEU A 163 -3.96 -11.89 3.43
C LEU A 163 -3.03 -11.06 4.33
N GLY A 164 -3.30 -10.98 5.64
CA GLY A 164 -2.58 -10.12 6.58
C GLY A 164 -2.83 -8.63 6.34
N LEU A 165 -4.03 -8.27 5.86
CA LEU A 165 -4.39 -6.93 5.41
C LEU A 165 -5.54 -6.33 6.21
N LEU A 166 -5.53 -6.50 7.54
CA LEU A 166 -6.45 -5.81 8.42
C LEU A 166 -5.81 -4.57 9.03
N HIS A 167 -6.58 -3.48 9.10
CA HIS A 167 -6.14 -2.24 9.72
C HIS A 167 -5.99 -2.44 11.24
N PRO A 168 -4.82 -2.18 11.84
CA PRO A 168 -4.58 -2.40 13.28
C PRO A 168 -5.56 -1.63 14.18
N LEU A 169 -5.90 -0.39 13.79
CA LEU A 169 -6.87 0.45 14.50
C LEU A 169 -8.32 0.24 14.03
N GLY A 170 -8.55 -0.63 13.04
CA GLY A 170 -9.85 -0.85 12.41
C GLY A 170 -10.72 -1.88 13.15
N GLY A 171 -10.34 -2.31 14.36
CA GLY A 171 -11.07 -3.30 15.15
C GLY A 171 -11.28 -4.63 14.42
N GLY A 172 -10.38 -4.99 13.50
CA GLY A 172 -10.47 -6.20 12.68
C GLY A 172 -11.53 -6.17 11.57
N LYS A 173 -12.12 -4.99 11.27
CA LYS A 173 -13.22 -4.85 10.31
C LYS A 173 -12.80 -4.23 8.98
N PHE A 174 -11.83 -3.32 9.01
CA PHE A 174 -11.42 -2.58 7.83
C PHE A 174 -10.16 -3.17 7.21
N PRO A 175 -10.13 -3.38 5.89
CA PRO A 175 -8.93 -3.81 5.22
C PRO A 175 -7.92 -2.66 5.08
N LEU A 176 -6.65 -3.02 4.90
CA LEU A 176 -5.62 -2.13 4.41
C LEU A 176 -5.69 -2.07 2.88
N ASP A 177 -5.80 -0.87 2.32
CA ASP A 177 -5.81 -0.64 0.87
C ASP A 177 -4.49 -1.10 0.25
N ALA A 178 -4.54 -2.04 -0.69
CA ALA A 178 -3.35 -2.63 -1.29
C ALA A 178 -3.59 -3.31 -2.64
N LEU A 179 -2.53 -3.41 -3.44
CA LEU A 179 -2.45 -4.41 -4.51
C LEU A 179 -1.66 -5.62 -4.03
N VAL A 180 -2.19 -6.81 -4.23
CA VAL A 180 -1.55 -8.07 -3.84
C VAL A 180 -1.37 -8.93 -5.07
N VAL A 181 -0.17 -9.47 -5.27
CA VAL A 181 0.10 -10.45 -6.34
C VAL A 181 0.19 -11.84 -5.75
N LEU A 182 -0.63 -12.74 -6.27
CA LEU A 182 -0.57 -14.17 -6.02
C LEU A 182 0.05 -14.87 -7.22
N ASP A 183 1.04 -15.74 -6.98
CA ASP A 183 1.61 -16.56 -8.06
C ASP A 183 0.68 -17.69 -8.49
N LYS A 184 1.15 -18.45 -9.49
CA LYS A 184 0.45 -19.60 -10.07
C LYS A 184 0.14 -20.67 -9.01
N GLN A 185 0.99 -20.80 -7.99
CA GLN A 185 0.80 -21.72 -6.86
C GLN A 185 -0.05 -21.11 -5.73
N SER A 186 -0.72 -19.98 -5.99
CA SER A 186 -1.57 -19.27 -5.02
C SER A 186 -0.82 -18.76 -3.79
N ARG A 187 0.47 -18.46 -3.90
CA ARG A 187 1.26 -17.86 -2.81
C ARG A 187 1.29 -16.35 -2.94
N ARG A 188 1.27 -15.64 -1.81
CA ARG A 188 1.35 -14.18 -1.77
C ARG A 188 2.77 -13.70 -2.00
N ARG A 189 3.05 -13.14 -3.19
CA ARG A 189 4.41 -12.76 -3.63
C ARG A 189 4.71 -11.28 -3.59
N LEU A 190 3.69 -10.41 -3.57
CA LEU A 190 3.90 -8.97 -3.45
C LEU A 190 2.71 -8.33 -2.76
N VAL A 191 2.97 -7.31 -1.94
CA VAL A 191 1.96 -6.40 -1.39
C VAL A 191 2.42 -4.97 -1.59
N LEU A 192 1.63 -4.19 -2.32
CA LEU A 192 1.85 -2.78 -2.57
C LEU A 192 0.84 -1.97 -1.75
N PRO A 193 1.27 -1.27 -0.70
CA PRO A 193 0.36 -0.52 0.17
C PRO A 193 -0.09 0.78 -0.51
N PHE A 194 -1.29 1.25 -0.20
CA PHE A 194 -1.80 2.56 -0.62
C PHE A 194 -2.51 3.25 0.54
N GLY A 195 -2.17 4.52 0.82
CA GLY A 195 -2.70 5.24 1.99
C GLY A 195 -2.05 4.83 3.33
N TRP A 196 -1.08 3.92 3.31
CA TRP A 196 -0.27 3.53 4.47
C TRP A 196 1.14 3.11 4.04
N GLY A 197 2.07 3.05 5.01
CA GLY A 197 3.47 2.68 4.77
C GLY A 197 4.10 3.46 3.61
N ALA A 198 4.85 2.74 2.77
CA ALA A 198 5.50 3.28 1.58
C ALA A 198 4.55 3.96 0.56
N GLY A 199 3.26 3.60 0.57
CA GLY A 199 2.24 4.16 -0.31
C GLY A 199 1.37 5.24 0.31
N LYS A 200 1.70 5.73 1.51
CA LYS A 200 0.88 6.70 2.26
C LYS A 200 0.63 8.02 1.54
N HIS A 201 1.50 8.40 0.61
CA HIS A 201 1.37 9.64 -0.16
C HIS A 201 0.98 9.40 -1.63
N ALA A 202 0.60 8.17 -2.00
CA ALA A 202 0.29 7.81 -3.38
C ALA A 202 -0.93 8.57 -3.95
N ASP A 203 -1.90 8.98 -3.13
CA ASP A 203 -3.09 9.74 -3.55
C ASP A 203 -2.92 11.27 -3.46
N THR A 204 -1.76 11.73 -2.99
CA THR A 204 -1.49 13.18 -2.83
C THR A 204 -1.12 13.82 -4.17
N PRO A 205 -1.25 15.16 -4.32
CA PRO A 205 -0.84 15.85 -5.55
C PRO A 205 0.61 15.62 -5.97
N ALA A 206 1.50 15.32 -5.02
CA ALA A 206 2.92 15.00 -5.27
C ALA A 206 3.20 13.48 -5.36
N GLY A 207 2.17 12.63 -5.27
CA GLY A 207 2.28 11.18 -5.17
C GLY A 207 2.74 10.46 -6.43
N ARG A 208 2.84 11.14 -7.58
CA ARG A 208 3.11 10.53 -8.88
C ARG A 208 4.37 9.65 -8.90
N ASN A 209 5.45 10.08 -8.26
CA ASN A 209 6.69 9.29 -8.18
C ASN A 209 6.49 7.97 -7.41
N ILE A 210 5.67 7.99 -6.35
CA ILE A 210 5.33 6.80 -5.57
C ILE A 210 4.46 5.87 -6.42
N GLN A 211 3.43 6.41 -7.08
CA GLN A 211 2.57 5.64 -7.99
C GLN A 211 3.40 4.94 -9.08
N MET A 212 4.30 5.66 -9.76
CA MET A 212 5.17 5.11 -10.80
C MET A 212 6.05 3.98 -10.26
N ARG A 213 6.61 4.13 -9.06
CA ARG A 213 7.45 3.09 -8.47
C ARG A 213 6.64 1.86 -8.04
N LEU A 214 5.48 2.04 -7.41
CA LEU A 214 4.60 0.93 -7.04
C LEU A 214 4.15 0.15 -8.28
N MET A 215 3.75 0.85 -9.35
CA MET A 215 3.37 0.19 -10.61
C MET A 215 4.56 -0.47 -11.31
N GLY A 216 5.76 0.11 -11.19
CA GLY A 216 7.01 -0.52 -11.65
C GLY A 216 7.32 -1.84 -10.93
N LEU A 217 7.09 -1.89 -9.61
CA LEU A 217 7.22 -3.12 -8.81
C LEU A 217 6.16 -4.16 -9.20
N LEU A 218 4.90 -3.75 -9.39
CA LEU A 218 3.83 -4.62 -9.86
C LEU A 218 4.20 -5.30 -11.19
N LYS A 219 4.62 -4.49 -12.19
CA LYS A 219 4.99 -4.98 -13.52
C LYS A 219 6.21 -5.91 -13.46
N SER A 220 7.23 -5.54 -12.68
CA SER A 220 8.43 -6.36 -12.49
C SER A 220 8.15 -7.69 -11.79
N CYS A 221 7.26 -7.69 -10.80
CA CYS A 221 6.82 -8.91 -10.11
C CYS A 221 6.09 -9.84 -11.09
N VAL A 222 5.07 -9.35 -11.82
CA VAL A 222 4.36 -10.16 -12.82
C VAL A 222 5.32 -10.71 -13.88
N ALA A 223 6.21 -9.89 -14.42
CA ALA A 223 7.21 -10.34 -15.40
C ALA A 223 8.15 -11.42 -14.83
N THR A 224 8.47 -11.37 -13.54
CA THR A 224 9.29 -12.38 -12.88
C THR A 224 8.53 -13.67 -12.66
N LEU A 225 7.31 -13.61 -12.13
CA LEU A 225 6.44 -14.78 -11.92
C LEU A 225 6.05 -15.51 -13.22
N VAL A 226 6.02 -14.81 -14.36
CA VAL A 226 5.84 -15.45 -15.67
C VAL A 226 7.02 -16.37 -16.00
N ARG A 227 8.25 -16.00 -15.60
CA ARG A 227 9.48 -16.76 -15.85
C ARG A 227 9.73 -17.86 -14.81
N GLU A 228 9.20 -17.71 -13.60
CA GLU A 228 9.15 -18.78 -12.61
C GLU A 228 8.19 -19.87 -13.11
N GLN A 229 8.75 -21.06 -13.38
CA GLN A 229 8.01 -22.28 -13.70
C GLN A 229 7.97 -23.16 -12.46
#